data_AF-C1MV05-F1
#
_entry.id   AF-C1MV05-F1
#
_cell.length_a   1.000
_cell.length_b   1.000
_cell.length_c   1.000
_cell.angle_alpha   90.00
_cell.angle_beta   90.00
_cell.angle_gamma   90.00
#
_symmetry.space_group_name_H-M   'P 1'
#
loop_
_entity.id
_entity.type
_entity.pdbx_description
1 polymer ?
#
loop_
_entity_poly.entity_id
_entity_poly.type
_entity_poly.pdbx_seq_one_letter_code
_entity_poly.pdbx_strand_id
1 'polypeptide(L)'
;MAVSETFRLVVIVFFATHIPATILMDSQALLPPSVVPSFARALLRFHCEQNADPLMADPPVWFKSFILFELLFQLPFFFVGLRAFTRRENWIRIPGICYGAHTATTLIPILASILHALEMKSEAARWKLFFIYLPYLVVPAWMALELARHEKPFGNAARRASRARKQE
;
A
#
# COMPACT_ATOMS: atom_id res chain seq x y z
N MET A 1 -17.19 17.49 -5.74
CA MET A 1 -17.89 16.34 -6.39
C MET A 1 -17.57 15.09 -5.59
N ALA A 2 -18.13 13.91 -5.89
CA ALA A 2 -17.66 12.67 -5.27
C ALA A 2 -16.42 12.17 -6.01
N VAL A 3 -15.58 11.37 -5.35
CA VAL A 3 -14.44 10.70 -5.98
C VAL A 3 -14.90 9.77 -7.10
N SER A 4 -14.05 9.58 -8.11
CA SER A 4 -14.38 8.73 -9.25
C SER A 4 -14.48 7.25 -8.85
N GLU A 5 -15.23 6.48 -9.62
CA GLU A 5 -15.36 5.04 -9.39
C GLU A 5 -14.04 4.31 -9.66
N THR A 6 -13.30 4.74 -10.69
CA THR A 6 -11.97 4.21 -11.03
C THR A 6 -11.01 4.37 -9.85
N PHE A 7 -10.93 5.56 -9.26
CA PHE A 7 -10.11 5.81 -8.08
C PHE A 7 -10.46 4.86 -6.93
N ARG A 8 -11.76 4.72 -6.65
CA ARG A 8 -12.25 3.83 -5.59
C ARG A 8 -11.83 2.38 -5.83
N LEU A 9 -11.96 1.88 -7.06
CA LEU A 9 -11.58 0.51 -7.40
C LEU A 9 -10.08 0.29 -7.29
N VAL A 10 -9.26 1.24 -7.76
CA VAL A 10 -7.79 1.16 -7.62
C VAL A 10 -7.39 1.05 -6.15
N VAL A 11 -7.95 1.90 -5.28
CA VAL A 11 -7.65 1.88 -3.84
C VAL A 11 -8.11 0.56 -3.17
N ILE A 12 -9.28 0.04 -3.56
CA ILE A 12 -9.77 -1.25 -3.05
C ILE A 12 -8.84 -2.40 -3.44
N VAL A 13 -8.49 -2.48 -4.73
CA VAL A 13 -7.60 -3.53 -5.26
C VAL A 13 -6.24 -3.42 -4.58
N PHE A 14 -5.72 -2.20 -4.43
CA PHE A 14 -4.48 -1.91 -3.71
C PHE A 14 -4.53 -2.50 -2.30
N PHE A 15 -5.48 -2.12 -1.44
CA PHE A 15 -5.54 -2.69 -0.09
C PHE A 15 -5.74 -4.22 -0.08
N ALA A 16 -6.57 -4.74 -0.98
CA ALA A 16 -6.85 -6.18 -1.05
C ALA A 16 -5.61 -7.01 -1.41
N THR A 17 -4.75 -6.52 -2.31
CA THR A 17 -3.51 -7.22 -2.68
C THR A 17 -2.39 -6.99 -1.68
N HIS A 18 -2.36 -5.85 -0.99
CA HIS A 18 -1.31 -5.52 -0.03
C HIS A 18 -1.43 -6.29 1.27
N ILE A 19 -2.64 -6.61 1.72
CA ILE A 19 -2.83 -7.45 2.92
C ILE A 19 -2.06 -8.77 2.84
N PRO A 20 -2.26 -9.64 1.83
CA PRO A 20 -1.49 -10.87 1.73
C PRO A 20 -0.02 -10.62 1.41
N ALA A 21 0.34 -9.59 0.63
CA ALA A 21 1.73 -9.25 0.36
C ALA A 21 2.48 -8.92 1.67
N THR A 22 1.94 -8.03 2.50
CA THR A 22 2.55 -7.64 3.77
C THR A 22 2.62 -8.79 4.77
N ILE A 23 1.57 -9.60 4.87
CA ILE A 23 1.57 -10.75 5.78
C ILE A 23 2.57 -11.81 5.30
N LEU A 24 2.56 -12.15 4.01
CA LEU A 24 3.31 -13.28 3.47
C LEU A 24 4.73 -12.92 3.04
N MET A 25 5.06 -11.66 2.77
CA MET A 25 6.37 -11.23 2.28
C MET A 25 7.02 -10.24 3.24
N ASP A 26 6.41 -9.08 3.46
CA ASP A 26 7.07 -7.97 4.17
C ASP A 26 7.37 -8.34 5.63
N SER A 27 6.43 -9.01 6.32
CA SER A 27 6.61 -9.46 7.69
C SER A 27 7.86 -10.32 7.92
N GLN A 28 8.33 -11.04 6.89
CA GLN A 28 9.53 -11.88 6.97
C GLN A 28 10.82 -11.05 7.14
N ALA A 29 10.81 -9.76 6.84
CA ALA A 29 11.95 -8.88 7.13
C ALA A 29 12.20 -8.74 8.65
N LEU A 30 11.20 -9.02 9.48
CA LEU A 30 11.25 -8.92 10.94
C LEU A 30 11.16 -10.27 11.65
N LEU A 31 10.45 -11.24 11.06
CA LEU A 31 10.20 -12.53 11.68
C LEU A 31 11.37 -13.50 11.47
N PRO A 32 11.75 -14.30 12.49
CA PRO A 32 12.74 -15.35 12.30
C PRO A 32 12.19 -16.42 11.34
N PRO A 33 13.04 -17.06 10.50
CA PRO A 33 12.59 -18.07 9.54
C PRO A 33 11.83 -19.25 10.16
N SER A 34 12.04 -19.53 11.45
CA SER A 34 11.41 -20.63 12.20
C SER A 34 9.89 -20.50 12.35
N VAL A 35 9.35 -19.28 12.38
CA VAL A 35 7.90 -19.04 12.55
C VAL A 35 7.16 -18.81 11.24
N VAL A 36 7.91 -18.62 10.14
CA VAL A 36 7.33 -18.37 8.82
C VAL A 36 7.04 -19.70 8.11
N PRO A 37 5.88 -19.91 7.50
CA PRO A 37 5.60 -21.12 6.72
C PRO A 37 6.56 -21.29 5.52
N SER A 38 6.84 -22.55 5.14
CA SER A 38 7.76 -22.85 4.04
C SER A 38 7.35 -22.24 2.70
N PHE A 39 6.05 -22.24 2.39
CA PHE A 39 5.53 -21.66 1.14
C PHE A 39 5.76 -20.14 1.09
N ALA A 40 5.62 -19.43 2.21
CA ALA A 40 5.84 -17.99 2.28
C ALA A 40 7.32 -17.65 2.11
N ARG A 41 8.21 -18.43 2.74
CA ARG A 41 9.66 -18.30 2.52
C ARG A 41 10.05 -18.57 1.06
N ALA A 42 9.40 -19.55 0.42
CA ALA A 42 9.62 -19.85 -0.99
C ALA A 42 9.15 -18.70 -1.91
N LEU A 43 8.01 -18.09 -1.59
CA LEU A 43 7.49 -16.91 -2.29
C LEU A 43 8.45 -15.72 -2.21
N LEU A 44 8.95 -15.42 -1.01
CA LEU A 44 9.92 -14.34 -0.82
C LEU A 44 11.22 -14.61 -1.57
N ARG A 45 11.74 -15.84 -1.49
CA ARG A 45 12.94 -16.25 -2.23
C ARG A 45 12.75 -16.05 -3.73
N PHE A 46 11.63 -16.52 -4.27
CA PHE A 46 11.29 -16.33 -5.69
C PHE A 46 11.28 -14.85 -6.07
N HIS A 47 10.68 -13.98 -5.24
CA HIS A 47 10.69 -12.54 -5.47
C HIS A 47 12.12 -11.96 -5.49
N CYS A 48 12.94 -12.27 -4.49
CA CYS A 48 14.32 -11.79 -4.41
C CYS A 48 15.17 -12.27 -5.59
N GLU A 49 15.01 -13.53 -6.03
CA GLU A 49 15.72 -14.09 -7.17
C GLU A 49 15.29 -13.44 -8.49
N GLN A 50 13.97 -13.31 -8.69
CA GLN A 50 13.39 -12.81 -9.94
C GLN A 50 13.57 -11.30 -10.11
N ASN A 51 13.54 -10.54 -9.02
CA ASN A 51 13.55 -9.08 -9.03
C ASN A 51 14.87 -8.47 -8.58
N ALA A 52 15.82 -9.29 -8.12
CA ALA A 52 17.11 -8.85 -7.58
C ALA A 52 16.91 -7.75 -6.53
N ASP A 53 16.09 -8.07 -5.52
CA ASP A 53 15.66 -7.13 -4.48
C ASP A 53 16.55 -7.25 -3.22
N PRO A 54 17.58 -6.40 -3.05
CA PRO A 54 18.47 -6.47 -1.89
C PRO A 54 17.79 -5.99 -0.61
N LEU A 55 16.74 -5.15 -0.68
CA LEU A 55 16.03 -4.66 0.50
C LEU A 55 15.30 -5.78 1.22
N MET A 56 14.81 -6.76 0.47
CA MET A 56 14.15 -7.93 1.04
C MET A 56 15.10 -9.11 1.25
N ALA A 57 16.19 -9.21 0.47
CA ALA A 57 17.16 -10.29 0.62
C ALA A 57 18.06 -10.13 1.86
N ASP A 58 18.51 -8.91 2.14
CA ASP A 58 19.28 -8.57 3.34
C ASP A 58 18.79 -7.21 3.90
N PRO A 59 17.67 -7.20 4.66
CA PRO A 59 16.99 -5.96 4.97
C PRO A 59 17.80 -5.09 5.95
N PRO A 60 18.18 -3.85 5.57
CA PRO A 60 18.92 -2.96 6.46
C PRO A 60 18.02 -2.48 7.61
N VAL A 61 18.63 -2.08 8.73
CA VAL A 61 17.91 -1.70 9.96
C VAL A 61 16.87 -0.62 9.72
N TRP A 62 17.19 0.41 8.92
CA TRP A 62 16.24 1.48 8.61
C TRP A 62 15.01 0.97 7.83
N PHE A 63 15.19 -0.01 6.95
CA PHE A 63 14.10 -0.59 6.16
C PHE A 63 13.22 -1.48 7.05
N LYS A 64 13.85 -2.28 7.92
CA LYS A 64 13.14 -3.05 8.97
C LYS A 64 12.28 -2.14 9.84
N SER A 65 12.75 -0.93 10.17
CA SER A 65 11.94 0.06 10.89
C SER A 65 10.70 0.47 10.10
N PHE A 66 10.77 0.67 8.79
CA PHE A 66 9.58 0.95 7.97
C PHE A 66 8.61 -0.23 7.93
N ILE A 67 9.12 -1.45 7.75
CA ILE A 67 8.27 -2.66 7.81
C ILE A 67 7.60 -2.81 9.18
N LEU A 68 8.27 -2.43 10.27
CA LEU A 68 7.65 -2.46 11.60
C LEU A 68 6.44 -1.52 11.67
N PHE A 69 6.57 -0.29 11.16
CA PHE A 69 5.46 0.64 11.09
C PHE A 69 4.38 0.17 10.11
N GLU A 70 4.77 -0.52 9.03
CA GLU A 70 3.82 -1.14 8.11
C GLU A 70 2.94 -2.16 8.85
N LEU A 71 3.54 -3.10 9.59
CA LEU A 71 2.79 -4.11 10.34
C LEU A 71 1.92 -3.52 11.46
N LEU A 72 2.43 -2.49 12.16
CA LEU A 72 1.73 -1.91 13.32
C LEU A 72 0.60 -0.95 12.93
N PHE A 73 0.75 -0.19 11.83
CA PHE A 73 -0.17 0.90 11.48
C PHE A 73 -0.79 0.73 10.09
N GLN A 74 0.02 0.40 9.07
CA GLN A 74 -0.49 0.32 7.70
C GLN A 74 -1.34 -0.94 7.50
N LEU A 75 -0.91 -2.10 7.98
CA LEU A 75 -1.63 -3.36 7.84
C LEU A 75 -3.02 -3.32 8.49
N PRO A 76 -3.19 -2.89 9.77
CA PRO A 76 -4.53 -2.67 10.33
C PRO A 76 -5.35 -1.67 9.51
N PHE A 77 -4.71 -0.61 9.01
CA PHE A 77 -5.38 0.36 8.15
C PHE A 77 -5.83 -0.25 6.81
N PHE A 78 -5.11 -1.21 6.22
CA PHE A 78 -5.54 -1.84 4.97
C PHE A 78 -6.92 -2.49 5.10
N PHE A 79 -7.19 -3.19 6.21
CA PHE A 79 -8.51 -3.78 6.47
C PHE A 79 -9.58 -2.70 6.65
N VAL A 80 -9.27 -1.65 7.40
CA VAL A 80 -10.17 -0.52 7.64
C VAL A 80 -10.49 0.22 6.33
N GLY A 81 -9.47 0.54 5.55
CA GLY A 81 -9.55 1.20 4.25
C GLY A 81 -10.35 0.35 3.26
N LEU A 82 -10.03 -0.93 3.13
CA LEU A 82 -10.76 -1.86 2.27
C LEU A 82 -12.26 -1.87 2.59
N ARG A 83 -12.62 -2.01 3.88
CA ARG A 83 -14.02 -1.96 4.34
C ARG A 83 -14.67 -0.61 4.03
N ALA A 84 -14.03 0.50 4.41
CA ALA A 84 -14.61 1.83 4.30
C ALA A 84 -14.79 2.28 2.84
N PHE A 85 -13.83 2.00 1.96
CA PHE A 85 -13.94 2.29 0.52
C PHE A 85 -14.98 1.40 -0.18
N THR A 86 -15.14 0.16 0.27
CA THR A 86 -16.20 -0.74 -0.22
C THR A 86 -17.59 -0.23 0.17
N ARG A 87 -17.74 0.17 1.44
CA ARG A 87 -18.99 0.70 2.01
C ARG A 87 -19.23 2.18 1.72
N ARG A 88 -18.29 2.86 1.07
CA ARG A 88 -18.36 4.29 0.71
C ARG A 88 -18.56 5.19 1.94
N GLU A 89 -17.82 4.92 3.01
CA GLU A 89 -17.95 5.61 4.29
C GLU A 89 -17.09 6.90 4.34
N ASN A 90 -17.72 8.08 4.42
CA ASN A 90 -17.01 9.37 4.34
C ASN A 90 -16.02 9.63 5.48
N TRP A 91 -16.16 8.98 6.64
CA TRP A 91 -15.26 9.18 7.79
C TRP A 91 -13.82 8.76 7.47
N ILE A 92 -13.60 7.89 6.46
CA ILE A 92 -12.27 7.45 6.04
C ILE A 92 -11.38 8.57 5.53
N ARG A 93 -11.95 9.75 5.26
CA ARG A 93 -11.23 10.90 4.68
C ARG A 93 -9.96 11.22 5.45
N ILE A 94 -10.07 11.59 6.73
CA ILE A 94 -8.90 12.03 7.51
C ILE A 94 -7.91 10.88 7.75
N PRO A 95 -8.34 9.68 8.20
CA PRO A 95 -7.44 8.54 8.34
C PRO A 95 -6.73 8.16 7.03
N GLY A 96 -7.44 8.22 5.89
CA GLY A 96 -6.88 7.93 4.57
C GLY A 96 -5.86 8.98 4.10
N ILE A 97 -6.05 10.26 4.42
CA ILE A 97 -5.02 11.29 4.17
C ILE A 97 -3.77 10.99 4.99
N CYS A 98 -3.92 10.72 6.29
CA CYS A 98 -2.79 10.40 7.17
C CYS A 98 -2.03 9.17 6.70
N TYR A 99 -2.73 8.09 6.40
CA TYR A 99 -2.13 6.88 5.85
C TYR A 99 -1.42 7.16 4.53
N GLY A 100 -2.09 7.83 3.58
CA GLY A 100 -1.54 8.06 2.26
C GLY A 100 -0.27 8.91 2.29
N ALA A 101 -0.27 9.95 3.12
CA ALA A 101 0.91 10.78 3.36
C ALA A 101 2.05 10.01 4.03
N HIS A 102 1.76 9.26 5.09
CA HIS A 102 2.76 8.46 5.81
C HIS A 102 3.43 7.43 4.88
N THR A 103 2.63 6.65 4.15
CA THR A 103 3.14 5.66 3.20
C THR A 103 4.00 6.32 2.12
N ALA A 104 3.56 7.44 1.56
CA ALA A 104 4.35 8.18 0.59
C ALA A 104 5.70 8.63 1.18
N THR A 105 5.72 9.14 2.40
CA THR A 105 6.95 9.54 3.10
C THR A 105 7.90 8.37 3.30
N THR A 106 7.42 7.17 3.66
CA THR A 106 8.27 5.98 3.82
C THR A 106 8.83 5.45 2.51
N LEU A 107 8.13 5.65 1.39
CA LEU A 107 8.56 5.15 0.08
C LEU A 107 9.61 6.03 -0.61
N ILE A 108 9.67 7.33 -0.29
CA ILE A 108 10.70 8.23 -0.82
C ILE A 108 12.13 7.71 -0.56
N PRO A 109 12.55 7.41 0.69
CA PRO A 109 13.89 6.87 0.95
C PRO A 109 14.12 5.49 0.32
N ILE A 110 13.08 4.66 0.20
CA ILE A 110 13.18 3.36 -0.48
C ILE A 110 13.52 3.55 -1.96
N LEU A 111 12.76 4.38 -2.67
CA LEU A 111 13.00 4.66 -4.10
C LEU A 111 14.34 5.36 -4.33
N ALA A 112 14.70 6.32 -3.47
CA ALA A 112 16.01 6.97 -3.54
C ALA A 112 17.15 5.97 -3.32
N SER A 113 16.99 5.02 -2.40
CA SER A 113 17.98 3.95 -2.17
C SER A 113 18.13 3.07 -3.41
N ILE A 114 17.02 2.65 -4.04
CA ILE A 114 17.06 1.88 -5.28
C ILE A 114 17.82 2.62 -6.39
N LEU A 115 17.58 3.92 -6.55
CA LEU A 115 18.19 4.71 -7.60
C LEU A 115 19.68 5.00 -7.36
N HIS A 116 20.09 5.19 -6.10
CA HIS A 116 21.37 5.82 -5.80
C HIS A 116 22.29 5.06 -4.84
N ALA A 117 21.76 4.22 -3.95
CA ALA A 117 22.53 3.63 -2.85
C ALA A 117 22.69 2.12 -2.96
N LEU A 118 21.70 1.42 -3.51
CA LEU A 118 21.71 -0.04 -3.57
C LEU A 118 22.61 -0.53 -4.70
N GLU A 119 23.44 -1.51 -4.37
CA GLU A 119 24.20 -2.29 -5.33
C GLU A 119 23.24 -3.19 -6.12
N MET A 120 23.12 -2.91 -7.41
CA MET A 120 22.20 -3.61 -8.30
C MET A 120 22.98 -4.44 -9.31
N LYS A 121 22.47 -5.63 -9.65
CA LYS A 121 23.10 -6.53 -10.64
C LYS A 121 23.26 -5.89 -12.02
N SER A 122 22.37 -4.99 -12.39
CA SER A 122 22.42 -4.21 -13.63
C SER A 122 21.50 -2.99 -13.54
N GLU A 123 21.66 -2.04 -14.47
CA GLU A 123 20.77 -0.89 -14.59
C GLU A 123 19.32 -1.31 -14.93
N ALA A 124 19.15 -2.33 -15.77
CA ALA A 124 17.84 -2.88 -16.08
C ALA A 124 17.15 -3.46 -14.83
N ALA A 125 17.91 -4.16 -13.96
CA ALA A 125 17.39 -4.68 -12.69
C ALA A 125 16.99 -3.53 -11.74
N ARG A 126 17.77 -2.44 -11.71
CA ARG A 126 17.45 -1.24 -10.93
C ARG A 126 16.12 -0.64 -11.34
N TRP A 127 15.92 -0.38 -12.63
CA TRP A 127 14.66 0.18 -13.13
C TRP A 127 13.49 -0.77 -12.95
N LYS A 128 13.69 -2.07 -13.15
CA LYS A 128 12.68 -3.08 -12.86
C LYS A 128 12.23 -2.98 -11.39
N LEU A 129 13.17 -2.97 -10.45
CA LEU A 129 12.85 -2.87 -9.02
C LEU A 129 12.19 -1.53 -8.67
N PHE A 130 12.70 -0.42 -9.23
CA PHE A 130 12.10 0.89 -9.06
C PHE A 130 10.62 0.90 -9.47
N PHE A 131 10.28 0.35 -10.64
CA PHE A 131 8.90 0.28 -11.09
C PHE A 131 8.04 -0.75 -10.34
N ILE A 132 8.64 -1.74 -9.69
CA ILE A 132 7.93 -2.60 -8.74
C ILE A 132 7.52 -1.78 -7.52
N TYR A 133 8.40 -0.95 -6.96
CA TYR A 133 8.11 -0.15 -5.76
C TYR A 133 7.30 1.12 -6.02
N LEU A 134 7.34 1.67 -7.25
CA LEU A 134 6.71 2.96 -7.58
C LEU A 134 5.18 3.00 -7.32
N PRO A 135 4.37 1.97 -7.63
CA PRO A 135 2.94 1.97 -7.32
C PRO A 135 2.62 2.16 -5.83
N TYR A 136 3.48 1.66 -4.94
CA TYR A 136 3.35 1.79 -3.49
C TYR A 136 3.57 3.24 -3.01
N LEU A 137 4.21 4.10 -3.83
CA LEU A 137 4.23 5.55 -3.62
C LEU A 137 3.01 6.21 -4.28
N VAL A 138 2.77 5.91 -5.55
CA VAL A 138 1.82 6.64 -6.39
C VAL A 138 0.39 6.48 -5.88
N VAL A 139 -0.05 5.26 -5.57
CA VAL A 139 -1.45 5.02 -5.15
C VAL A 139 -1.76 5.68 -3.80
N PRO A 140 -0.94 5.53 -2.74
CA PRO A 140 -1.18 6.21 -1.47
C PRO A 140 -1.08 7.73 -1.55
N ALA A 141 -0.12 8.27 -2.32
CA ALA A 141 -0.01 9.71 -2.53
C ALA A 141 -1.22 10.28 -3.28
N TRP A 142 -1.67 9.57 -4.34
CA TRP A 142 -2.88 9.95 -5.07
C TRP A 142 -4.12 9.87 -4.16
N MET A 143 -4.21 8.85 -3.31
CA MET A 143 -5.29 8.72 -2.32
C MET A 143 -5.31 9.90 -1.34
N ALA A 144 -4.17 10.29 -0.79
CA ALA A 144 -4.08 11.45 0.10
C ALA A 144 -4.55 12.73 -0.59
N LEU A 145 -4.11 12.97 -1.83
CA LEU A 145 -4.51 14.13 -2.63
C LEU A 145 -6.02 14.15 -2.93
N GLU A 146 -6.58 13.03 -3.37
CA GLU A 146 -8.01 12.93 -3.69
C GLU A 146 -8.87 13.13 -2.44
N LEU A 147 -8.52 12.51 -1.32
CA LEU A 147 -9.27 12.67 -0.07
C LEU A 147 -9.12 14.08 0.52
N ALA A 148 -7.96 14.73 0.36
CA ALA A 148 -7.75 16.10 0.80
C ALA A 148 -8.67 17.08 0.04
N ARG A 149 -8.80 16.89 -1.29
CA ARG A 149 -9.63 17.71 -2.18
C ARG A 149 -11.14 17.51 -2.00
N HIS A 150 -11.56 16.45 -1.31
CA HIS A 150 -12.97 16.07 -1.18
C HIS A 150 -13.40 15.97 0.29
N GLU A 151 -14.18 16.95 0.78
CA GLU A 151 -14.71 16.95 2.15
C GLU A 151 -15.62 15.75 2.44
N LYS A 152 -16.43 15.35 1.45
CA LYS A 152 -17.29 14.16 1.49
C LYS A 152 -16.98 13.26 0.29
N PRO A 153 -15.93 12.42 0.35
CA PRO A 153 -15.42 11.65 -0.78
C PRO A 153 -16.49 10.85 -1.53
N PHE A 154 -17.50 10.34 -0.84
CA PHE A 154 -18.55 9.51 -1.43
C PHE A 154 -19.91 10.22 -1.56
N GLY A 155 -19.95 11.53 -1.32
CA GLY A 155 -21.17 12.33 -1.35
C GLY A 155 -22.08 12.16 -0.12
N ASN A 156 -23.24 12.83 -0.13
CA ASN A 156 -24.21 12.77 0.97
C ASN A 156 -25.04 11.48 0.90
N ALA A 157 -24.98 10.63 1.93
CA ALA A 157 -25.79 9.41 2.05
C ALA A 157 -27.31 9.67 1.84
N ALA A 158 -27.80 10.83 2.30
CA ALA A 158 -29.19 11.26 2.19
C ALA A 158 -29.70 11.36 0.73
N ARG A 159 -28.82 11.66 -0.23
CA ARG A 159 -29.21 11.89 -1.64
C ARG A 159 -29.42 10.60 -2.44
N ARG A 160 -28.88 9.47 -1.96
CA ARG A 160 -29.08 8.13 -2.57
C ARG A 160 -30.37 7.48 -2.07
N ALA A 161 -30.66 7.57 -0.77
CA ALA A 161 -31.93 7.09 -0.20
C ALA A 161 -33.14 7.79 -0.86
N SER A 162 -33.06 9.10 -1.12
CA SER A 162 -34.13 9.84 -1.79
C SER A 162 -34.33 9.49 -3.27
N ARG A 163 -33.32 8.91 -3.94
CA ARG A 163 -33.43 8.46 -5.34
C ARG A 163 -34.02 7.05 -5.43
N ALA A 164 -33.62 6.15 -4.53
CA ALA A 164 -34.22 4.82 -4.42
C ALA A 164 -35.72 4.90 -4.11
N ARG A 165 -36.12 5.77 -3.17
CA ARG A 165 -37.53 6.00 -2.78
C ARG A 165 -38.41 6.72 -3.82
N LYS A 166 -37.82 7.24 -4.90
CA LYS A 166 -38.55 7.89 -6.01
C LYS A 166 -38.70 6.97 -7.22
N GLN A 167 -38.11 5.78 -7.17
CA GLN A 167 -38.15 4.76 -8.22
C GLN A 167 -39.00 3.55 -7.82
N GLU A 168 -39.55 3.56 -6.61
CA GLU A 168 -40.66 2.72 -6.12
C GLU A 168 -41.96 3.51 -6.19
#